data_AF-A0A2L2N6V4-F1
#
_entry.id   AF-A0A2L2N6V4-F1
#
_cell.length_a   1.000
_cell.length_b   1.000
_cell.length_c   1.000
_cell.angle_alpha   90.00
_cell.angle_beta   90.00
_cell.angle_gamma   90.00
#
_symmetry.space_group_name_H-M   'P 1'
#
loop_
_entity.id
_entity.type
_entity.pdbx_description
1 polymer ?
#
loop_
_entity_poly.entity_id
_entity_poly.type
_entity_poly.pdbx_seq_one_letter_code
_entity_poly.pdbx_strand_id
1 'polypeptide(L)'
;MIMRIKQISVSSLFGIFDHLIPLNIDDRITVIHGPNGFGKTAILRILNGFFNSRYSELRTIPFRKFRVEFDDDSNVEIIKNADDSKKLDKNFIFTFHKPNEDVVNFEPKLRPDMENFPISILDDFIPGLERIAIRKWLYTPTKEIFSLDEVLERFNNLLPLDFKSQKEPDWLGKLKNNINVRLIESQRLLNFVPNRRSKSDDRTSSMLSTVSAYSDELAKLMQDKFKEYGTISQSLDRTFPMRVVKQQSSPDLTEEELRNQLNELEETRSRLIEVGLLDQDEDSEFQIQPQDIDESTKNALSVYVDDVEKKLDVFTEIATKINLLKKIINNKFSYKEINFSKEKGFRFTTLYKSSLSDSKTLSPTDLSSGEQHELVLLYELLFKVQPNSLVLIDEPELSLHVGWQVQFLKDLQEITKLAHLDILLATHSPDIIQDRWDLTVELKGLGK
;
A
#
# COMPACT_ATOMS: atom_id res chain seq x y z
N MET A 1 3.82 21.33 6.98
CA MET A 1 4.90 20.41 6.60
C MET A 1 4.48 19.03 7.12
N ILE A 2 4.58 17.98 6.31
CA ILE A 2 4.22 16.62 6.75
C ILE A 2 5.39 16.11 7.58
N MET A 3 5.10 15.66 8.80
CA MET A 3 6.09 15.16 9.77
C MET A 3 6.66 13.81 9.31
N ARG A 4 7.97 13.64 9.38
CA ARG A 4 8.67 12.41 8.94
C ARG A 4 9.56 11.86 10.04
N ILE A 5 9.80 10.55 10.01
CA ILE A 5 10.75 9.91 10.91
C ILE A 5 12.16 10.15 10.39
N LYS A 6 13.00 10.75 11.24
CA LYS A 6 14.40 11.05 10.96
C LYS A 6 15.32 9.96 11.48
N GLN A 7 15.04 9.42 12.65
CA GLN A 7 15.90 8.43 13.29
C GLN A 7 15.09 7.50 14.21
N ILE A 8 15.50 6.23 14.25
CA ILE A 8 14.99 5.22 15.17
C ILE A 8 16.14 4.74 16.04
N SER A 9 15.90 4.57 17.34
CA SER A 9 16.85 3.93 18.24
C SER A 9 16.17 2.93 19.16
N VAL A 10 16.86 1.85 19.47
CA VAL A 10 16.41 0.84 20.43
C VAL A 10 17.56 0.49 21.35
N SER A 11 17.26 0.37 22.64
CA SER A 11 18.23 -0.01 23.67
C SER A 11 17.82 -1.28 24.39
N SER A 12 18.82 -2.12 24.67
CA SER A 12 18.70 -3.43 25.30
C SER A 12 17.65 -4.33 24.62
N LEU A 13 17.61 -4.31 23.28
CA LEU A 13 16.81 -5.24 22.50
C LEU A 13 17.31 -6.67 22.75
N PHE A 14 16.40 -7.57 23.10
CA PHE A 14 16.71 -8.92 23.62
C PHE A 14 17.66 -8.91 24.83
N GLY A 15 17.79 -7.77 25.53
CA GLY A 15 18.73 -7.58 26.63
C GLY A 15 20.20 -7.43 26.20
N ILE A 16 20.48 -7.38 24.89
CA ILE A 16 21.86 -7.50 24.36
C ILE A 16 22.20 -6.34 23.42
N PHE A 17 21.27 -5.93 22.57
CA PHE A 17 21.57 -5.07 21.43
C PHE A 17 21.08 -3.64 21.61
N ASP A 18 21.94 -2.69 21.24
CA ASP A 18 21.59 -1.28 21.06
C ASP A 18 21.77 -0.94 19.58
N HIS A 19 20.75 -0.35 18.96
CA HIS A 19 20.79 0.05 17.55
C HIS A 19 20.36 1.51 17.39
N LEU A 20 21.04 2.18 16.47
CA LEU A 20 20.73 3.53 16.00
C LEU A 20 20.59 3.46 14.48
N ILE A 21 19.43 3.87 13.98
CA ILE A 21 19.05 3.77 12.58
C ILE A 21 18.64 5.16 12.09
N PRO A 22 19.57 5.93 11.52
CA PRO A 22 19.22 7.15 10.80
C PRO A 22 18.48 6.77 9.51
N LEU A 23 17.34 7.40 9.25
CA LEU A 23 16.59 7.18 8.01
C LEU A 23 17.12 8.11 6.92
N ASN A 24 17.28 7.58 5.71
CA ASN A 24 17.62 8.36 4.53
C ASN A 24 16.37 9.07 4.00
N ILE A 25 16.28 10.37 4.26
CA ILE A 25 15.16 11.24 3.88
C ILE A 25 15.24 11.63 2.39
N ASP A 26 16.44 11.68 1.81
CA ASP A 26 16.68 12.16 0.44
C ASP A 26 16.28 11.09 -0.59
N ASP A 27 16.83 9.88 -0.46
CA ASP A 27 16.47 8.74 -1.31
C ASP A 27 15.15 8.08 -0.90
N ARG A 28 14.64 8.39 0.31
CA ARG A 28 13.43 7.81 0.91
C ARG A 28 13.47 6.29 1.09
N ILE A 29 14.66 5.68 1.00
CA ILE A 29 14.85 4.25 1.19
C ILE A 29 16.00 4.07 2.19
N THR A 30 15.73 3.34 3.26
CA THR A 30 16.73 2.92 4.25
C THR A 30 16.72 1.40 4.35
N VAL A 31 17.90 0.79 4.25
CA VAL A 31 18.05 -0.67 4.30
C VAL A 31 18.77 -1.07 5.59
N ILE A 32 18.08 -1.76 6.49
CA ILE A 32 18.71 -2.38 7.66
C ILE A 32 19.20 -3.78 7.30
N HIS A 33 20.47 -4.05 7.54
CA HIS A 33 21.08 -5.36 7.32
C HIS A 33 21.89 -5.80 8.55
N GLY A 34 22.12 -7.11 8.66
CA GLY A 34 22.89 -7.69 9.76
C GLY A 34 22.57 -9.17 9.96
N PRO A 35 23.34 -9.90 10.77
CA PRO A 35 23.14 -11.34 10.96
C PRO A 35 21.77 -11.73 11.53
N ASN A 36 21.41 -13.01 11.40
CA ASN A 36 20.17 -13.53 11.98
C ASN A 36 20.18 -13.36 13.50
N GLY A 37 19.04 -12.95 14.07
CA GLY A 37 18.90 -12.75 15.52
C GLY A 37 19.28 -11.35 16.03
N PHE A 38 19.74 -10.43 15.17
CA PHE A 38 20.05 -9.05 15.55
C PHE A 38 18.81 -8.13 15.58
N GLY A 39 17.61 -8.68 15.38
CA GLY A 39 16.36 -7.96 15.67
C GLY A 39 15.80 -7.06 14.57
N LYS A 40 16.20 -7.23 13.30
CA LYS A 40 15.60 -6.51 12.15
C LYS A 40 14.06 -6.56 12.15
N THR A 41 13.48 -7.76 12.07
CA THR A 41 12.02 -7.97 12.15
C THR A 41 11.42 -7.40 13.44
N ALA A 42 12.13 -7.52 14.57
CA ALA A 42 11.64 -7.01 15.85
C ALA A 42 11.55 -5.47 15.85
N ILE A 43 12.52 -4.76 15.27
CA ILE A 43 12.49 -3.31 15.12
C ILE A 43 11.30 -2.88 14.25
N LEU A 44 11.10 -3.53 13.10
CA LEU A 44 9.96 -3.24 12.23
C LEU A 44 8.62 -3.45 12.94
N ARG A 45 8.51 -4.55 13.71
CA ARG A 45 7.30 -4.87 14.48
C ARG A 45 7.06 -3.91 15.65
N ILE A 46 8.10 -3.47 16.35
CA ILE A 46 7.97 -2.43 17.39
C ILE A 46 7.42 -1.15 16.78
N LEU A 47 8.00 -0.71 15.65
CA LEU A 47 7.57 0.51 14.97
C LEU A 47 6.11 0.40 14.49
N ASN A 48 5.78 -0.69 13.80
CA ASN A 48 4.41 -0.99 13.36
C ASN A 48 3.43 -1.03 14.54
N GLY A 49 3.80 -1.71 15.63
CA GLY A 49 2.95 -1.84 16.80
C GLY A 49 2.71 -0.52 17.53
N PHE A 50 3.67 0.39 17.51
CA PHE A 50 3.48 1.74 18.04
C PHE A 50 2.48 2.54 17.20
N PHE A 51 2.73 2.69 15.90
CA PHE A 51 1.91 3.56 15.04
C PHE A 51 0.50 3.01 14.78
N ASN A 52 0.34 1.69 14.76
CA ASN A 52 -0.96 1.03 14.56
C ASN A 52 -1.65 0.61 15.87
N SER A 53 -1.18 1.11 17.02
CA SER A 53 -1.73 0.81 18.36
C SER A 53 -1.77 -0.69 18.74
N ARG A 54 -0.93 -1.53 18.12
CA ARG A 54 -0.79 -2.95 18.45
C ARG A 54 0.15 -3.15 19.63
N TYR A 55 -0.34 -2.76 20.80
CA TYR A 55 0.45 -2.76 22.03
C TYR A 55 0.78 -4.16 22.55
N SER A 56 0.03 -5.19 22.14
CA SER A 56 0.38 -6.59 22.39
C SER A 56 1.76 -6.94 21.82
N GLU A 57 2.06 -6.51 20.60
CA GLU A 57 3.37 -6.72 19.96
C GLU A 57 4.48 -6.04 20.77
N LEU A 58 4.26 -4.78 21.18
CA LEU A 58 5.19 -4.05 22.03
C LEU A 58 5.49 -4.81 23.34
N ARG A 59 4.48 -5.39 24.00
CA ARG A 59 4.67 -6.15 25.25
C ARG A 59 5.50 -7.41 25.05
N THR A 60 5.27 -8.13 23.95
CA THR A 60 5.94 -9.42 23.70
C THR A 60 7.44 -9.27 23.42
N ILE A 61 7.84 -8.25 22.65
CA ILE A 61 9.22 -8.07 22.23
C ILE A 61 10.08 -7.51 23.38
N PRO A 62 11.16 -8.18 23.83
CA PRO A 62 11.99 -7.69 24.93
C PRO A 62 12.89 -6.54 24.49
N PHE A 63 12.68 -5.34 25.04
CA PHE A 63 13.55 -4.17 24.89
C PHE A 63 13.43 -3.30 26.15
N ARG A 64 14.38 -2.39 26.39
CA ARG A 64 14.32 -1.44 27.52
C ARG A 64 13.78 -0.07 27.11
N LYS A 65 14.31 0.46 26.02
CA LYS A 65 13.95 1.79 25.49
C LYS A 65 13.84 1.72 23.98
N PHE A 66 12.82 2.36 23.41
CA PHE A 66 12.68 2.56 21.97
C PHE A 66 12.37 4.04 21.73
N ARG A 67 13.09 4.72 20.84
CA ARG A 67 12.92 6.14 20.57
C ARG A 67 12.82 6.41 19.08
N VAL A 68 11.86 7.24 18.71
CA VAL A 68 11.62 7.72 17.35
C VAL A 68 11.80 9.23 17.36
N GLU A 69 12.72 9.74 16.55
CA GLU A 69 12.96 11.16 16.36
C GLU A 69 12.42 11.60 14.99
N PHE A 70 11.83 12.78 14.96
CA PHE A 70 11.16 13.33 13.78
C PHE A 70 11.96 14.50 13.18
N ASP A 71 11.55 14.93 11.99
CA ASP A 71 12.16 16.03 11.24
C ASP A 71 11.92 17.42 11.85
N ASP A 72 10.92 17.56 12.72
CA ASP A 72 10.62 18.78 13.50
C ASP A 72 11.35 18.84 14.87
N ASP A 73 12.36 17.98 15.06
CA ASP A 73 13.13 17.78 16.30
C ASP A 73 12.30 17.29 17.51
N SER A 74 11.01 16.96 17.32
CA SER A 74 10.24 16.24 18.33
C SER A 74 10.68 14.77 18.39
N ASN A 75 10.38 14.09 19.50
CA ASN A 75 10.65 12.66 19.63
C ASN A 75 9.68 11.97 20.59
N VAL A 76 9.40 10.69 20.31
CA VAL A 76 8.67 9.79 21.20
C VAL A 76 9.63 8.75 21.75
N GLU A 77 9.55 8.49 23.04
CA GLU A 77 10.23 7.39 23.72
C GLU A 77 9.21 6.40 24.31
N ILE A 78 9.52 5.12 24.20
CA ILE A 78 8.80 4.00 24.81
C ILE A 78 9.76 3.34 25.78
N ILE A 79 9.49 3.44 27.08
CA ILE A 79 10.34 2.86 28.12
C ILE A 79 9.58 1.72 28.78
N LYS A 80 10.21 0.54 28.85
CA LYS A 80 9.71 -0.62 29.59
C LYS A 80 10.27 -0.62 31.01
N ASN A 81 9.40 -0.77 31.99
CA ASN A 81 9.80 -0.85 33.38
C ASN A 81 10.47 -2.21 33.64
N ALA A 82 11.68 -2.19 34.20
CA ALA A 82 12.53 -3.37 34.35
C ALA A 82 12.24 -4.21 35.62
N ASP A 83 11.42 -3.72 36.55
CA ASP A 83 11.32 -4.28 37.91
C ASP A 83 10.27 -5.39 38.12
N ASP A 84 9.33 -5.62 37.20
CA ASP A 84 8.30 -6.66 37.39
C ASP A 84 8.74 -8.04 36.88
N SER A 85 9.81 -8.56 37.49
CA SER A 85 10.28 -9.94 37.29
C SER A 85 9.36 -11.01 37.91
N LYS A 86 8.27 -10.63 38.58
CA LYS A 86 7.35 -11.56 39.26
C LYS A 86 5.86 -11.39 38.94
N LYS A 87 5.48 -10.45 38.08
CA LYS A 87 4.10 -10.33 37.58
C LYS A 87 4.10 -10.21 36.06
N LEU A 88 3.07 -10.73 35.42
CA LEU A 88 2.80 -10.61 33.98
C LEU A 88 2.58 -9.15 33.51
N ASP A 89 2.86 -8.16 34.35
CA ASP A 89 2.55 -6.75 34.14
C ASP A 89 3.71 -6.06 33.41
N LYS A 90 3.86 -6.38 32.12
CA LYS A 90 4.80 -5.70 31.21
C LYS A 90 4.28 -4.29 30.86
N ASN A 91 4.32 -3.37 31.83
CA ASN A 91 3.99 -1.97 31.59
C ASN A 91 5.12 -1.24 30.86
N PHE A 92 4.71 -0.32 29.99
CA PHE A 92 5.60 0.59 29.29
C PHE A 92 4.99 1.99 29.29
N ILE A 93 5.84 3.01 29.27
CA ILE A 93 5.44 4.40 29.31
C ILE A 93 5.83 5.03 27.98
N PHE A 94 4.88 5.72 27.35
CA PHE A 94 5.12 6.62 26.24
C PHE A 94 5.46 8.00 26.77
N THR A 95 6.59 8.55 26.34
CA THR A 95 7.05 9.90 26.64
C THR A 95 7.16 10.65 25.33
N PHE A 96 6.51 11.80 25.18
CA PHE A 96 6.64 12.64 24.00
C PHE A 96 7.25 13.98 24.36
N HIS A 97 8.30 14.33 23.63
CA HIS A 97 9.07 15.54 23.80
C HIS A 97 8.99 16.38 22.53
N LYS A 98 8.56 17.62 22.67
CA LYS A 98 8.59 18.63 21.61
C LYS A 98 9.51 19.78 22.00
N PRO A 99 10.21 20.40 21.03
CA PRO A 99 10.99 21.59 21.30
C PRO A 99 10.09 22.69 21.91
N ASN A 100 10.51 23.24 23.05
CA ASN A 100 9.83 24.35 23.75
C ASN A 100 8.41 24.05 24.29
N GLU A 101 8.02 22.78 24.42
CA GLU A 101 6.77 22.36 25.09
C GLU A 101 7.09 21.43 26.28
N ASP A 102 6.13 21.29 27.21
CA ASP A 102 6.25 20.36 28.32
C ASP A 102 6.22 18.90 27.85
N VAL A 103 7.01 18.05 28.50
CA VAL A 103 7.04 16.61 28.24
C VAL A 103 5.72 15.98 28.70
N VAL A 104 5.08 15.23 27.80
CA VAL A 104 3.83 14.53 28.09
C VAL A 104 4.05 13.02 28.17
N ASN A 105 3.42 12.39 29.17
CA ASN A 105 3.55 10.97 29.43
C ASN A 105 2.21 10.25 29.31
N PHE A 106 2.23 9.00 28.84
CA PHE A 106 1.07 8.13 28.79
C PHE A 106 1.46 6.68 29.10
N GLU A 107 0.80 6.10 30.09
CA GLU A 107 0.93 4.68 30.43
C GLU A 107 -0.37 3.97 30.04
N PRO A 108 -0.36 3.09 29.02
CA PRO A 108 -1.52 2.30 28.68
C PRO A 108 -1.76 1.24 29.75
N LYS A 109 -2.89 1.35 30.47
CA LYS A 109 -3.30 0.36 31.46
C LYS A 109 -3.38 -1.05 30.87
N LEU A 110 -2.93 -2.04 31.65
CA LEU A 110 -3.22 -3.45 31.39
C LEU A 110 -4.73 -3.66 31.36
N ARG A 111 -5.19 -4.41 30.37
CA ARG A 111 -6.55 -4.97 30.41
C ARG A 111 -6.63 -5.96 31.57
N PRO A 112 -7.78 -6.07 32.26
CA PRO A 112 -8.00 -7.16 33.20
C PRO A 112 -7.86 -8.51 32.47
N ASP A 113 -7.35 -9.48 33.22
CA ASP A 113 -7.01 -10.86 32.86
C ASP A 113 -7.67 -11.41 31.57
N MET A 114 -6.87 -11.50 30.50
CA MET A 114 -7.28 -11.98 29.17
C MET A 114 -7.61 -13.49 29.16
N GLU A 115 -7.29 -14.23 30.23
CA GLU A 115 -7.71 -15.62 30.39
C GLU A 115 -9.21 -15.74 30.69
N ASN A 116 -9.80 -14.73 31.34
CA ASN A 116 -11.19 -14.70 31.76
C ASN A 116 -12.06 -13.73 30.94
N PHE A 117 -11.53 -13.15 29.86
CA PHE A 117 -12.33 -12.27 28.98
C PHE A 117 -13.48 -13.08 28.38
N PRO A 118 -14.76 -12.72 28.65
CA PRO A 118 -15.91 -13.44 28.12
C PRO A 118 -16.03 -13.19 26.62
N ILE A 119 -15.40 -14.08 25.86
CA ILE A 119 -15.25 -14.01 24.40
C ILE A 119 -16.61 -13.85 23.67
N SER A 120 -17.68 -14.41 24.25
CA SER A 120 -19.05 -14.31 23.73
C SER A 120 -19.57 -12.88 23.62
N ILE A 121 -19.05 -11.94 24.43
CA ILE A 121 -19.46 -10.52 24.38
C ILE A 121 -19.06 -9.87 23.05
N LEU A 122 -18.02 -10.34 22.37
CA LEU A 122 -17.55 -9.71 21.13
C LEU A 122 -18.55 -9.89 19.99
N ASP A 123 -19.19 -11.06 19.92
CA ASP A 123 -20.17 -11.39 18.89
C ASP A 123 -21.47 -10.58 19.10
N ASP A 124 -21.80 -10.25 20.36
CA ASP A 124 -23.02 -9.49 20.74
C ASP A 124 -22.90 -7.98 20.50
N PHE A 125 -21.71 -7.41 20.69
CA PHE A 125 -21.52 -5.95 20.69
C PHE A 125 -20.88 -5.38 19.43
N ILE A 126 -20.28 -6.20 18.56
CA ILE A 126 -19.57 -5.75 17.36
C ILE A 126 -20.32 -6.26 16.12
N PRO A 127 -21.17 -5.42 15.49
CA PRO A 127 -21.97 -5.84 14.34
C PRO A 127 -21.10 -6.32 13.18
N GLY A 128 -21.36 -7.53 12.71
CA GLY A 128 -20.63 -8.12 11.60
C GLY A 128 -19.27 -8.71 11.97
N LEU A 129 -18.95 -8.86 13.26
CA LEU A 129 -17.80 -9.65 13.70
C LEU A 129 -18.24 -11.11 13.89
N GLU A 130 -17.60 -12.04 13.19
CA GLU A 130 -17.92 -13.47 13.22
C GLU A 130 -16.72 -14.26 13.72
N ARG A 131 -16.92 -15.07 14.76
CA ARG A 131 -15.85 -15.94 15.28
C ARG A 131 -15.57 -17.10 14.35
N ILE A 132 -14.32 -17.26 13.95
CA ILE A 132 -13.86 -18.31 13.02
C ILE A 132 -12.90 -19.31 13.68
N ALA A 133 -12.28 -18.96 14.82
CA ALA A 133 -11.44 -19.87 15.61
C ALA A 133 -11.39 -19.48 17.10
N ILE A 134 -10.67 -20.26 17.92
CA ILE A 134 -10.61 -20.13 19.39
C ILE A 134 -10.24 -18.71 19.85
N ARG A 135 -9.46 -17.94 19.08
CA ARG A 135 -9.14 -16.52 19.31
C ARG A 135 -9.02 -15.71 18.00
N LYS A 136 -9.83 -16.03 16.99
CA LYS A 136 -9.83 -15.29 15.72
C LYS A 136 -11.25 -14.96 15.27
N TRP A 137 -11.42 -13.73 14.78
CA TRP A 137 -12.66 -13.19 14.24
C TRP A 137 -12.47 -12.69 12.82
N LEU A 138 -13.52 -12.80 12.04
CA LEU A 138 -13.68 -12.16 10.75
C LEU A 138 -14.58 -10.94 10.93
N TYR A 139 -14.15 -9.78 10.46
CA TYR A 139 -15.05 -8.63 10.34
C TYR A 139 -15.66 -8.57 8.94
N THR A 140 -16.94 -8.93 8.83
CA THR A 140 -17.68 -9.07 7.58
C THR A 140 -17.74 -7.82 6.68
N PRO A 141 -17.70 -6.57 7.20
CA PRO A 141 -17.68 -5.39 6.33
C PRO A 141 -16.37 -5.21 5.56
N THR A 142 -15.22 -5.42 6.21
CA THR A 142 -13.89 -5.23 5.58
C THR A 142 -13.22 -6.54 5.15
N LYS A 143 -13.77 -7.69 5.57
CA LYS A 143 -13.23 -9.03 5.36
C LYS A 143 -11.86 -9.28 6.00
N GLU A 144 -11.51 -8.54 7.03
CA GLU A 144 -10.25 -8.72 7.75
C GLU A 144 -10.38 -9.76 8.87
N ILE A 145 -9.32 -10.52 9.12
CA ILE A 145 -9.21 -11.37 10.30
C ILE A 145 -8.48 -10.62 11.41
N PHE A 146 -9.03 -10.71 12.61
CA PHE A 146 -8.44 -10.19 13.82
C PHE A 146 -8.23 -11.30 14.85
N SER A 147 -7.09 -11.26 15.53
CA SER A 147 -6.90 -11.91 16.82
C SER A 147 -7.76 -11.23 17.90
N LEU A 148 -7.94 -11.88 19.05
CA LEU A 148 -8.66 -11.31 20.20
C LEU A 148 -8.14 -9.90 20.56
N ASP A 149 -6.81 -9.74 20.60
CA ASP A 149 -6.17 -8.48 20.93
C ASP A 149 -6.53 -7.37 19.93
N GLU A 150 -6.46 -7.67 18.64
CA GLU A 150 -6.76 -6.75 17.55
C GLU A 150 -8.25 -6.39 17.49
N VAL A 151 -9.16 -7.33 17.75
CA VAL A 151 -10.60 -7.05 17.88
C VAL A 151 -10.82 -6.01 18.97
N LEU A 152 -10.26 -6.27 20.14
CA LEU A 152 -10.45 -5.41 21.31
C LEU A 152 -9.81 -4.03 21.11
N GLU A 153 -8.70 -3.93 20.35
CA GLU A 153 -8.06 -2.66 20.01
C GLU A 153 -8.90 -1.88 18.97
N ARG A 154 -9.34 -2.54 17.90
CA ARG A 154 -10.04 -1.90 16.78
C ARG A 154 -11.48 -1.53 17.11
N PHE A 155 -12.20 -2.39 17.81
CA PHE A 155 -13.62 -2.20 18.15
C PHE A 155 -13.81 -1.70 19.58
N ASN A 156 -12.75 -1.18 20.20
CA ASN A 156 -12.76 -0.64 21.55
C ASN A 156 -13.97 0.27 21.83
N ASN A 157 -14.32 1.12 20.86
CA ASN A 157 -15.40 2.09 21.01
C ASN A 157 -16.79 1.44 21.19
N LEU A 158 -16.98 0.23 20.67
CA LEU A 158 -18.23 -0.55 20.70
C LEU A 158 -18.33 -1.47 21.93
N LEU A 159 -17.22 -1.69 22.66
CA LEU A 159 -17.22 -2.53 23.85
C LEU A 159 -17.90 -1.83 25.04
N PRO A 160 -18.49 -2.59 25.99
CA PRO A 160 -18.97 -2.04 27.26
C PRO A 160 -17.86 -1.30 28.02
N LEU A 161 -18.23 -0.28 28.81
CA LEU A 161 -17.29 0.59 29.54
C LEU A 161 -16.27 -0.18 30.40
N ASP A 162 -16.68 -1.32 30.97
CA ASP A 162 -15.83 -2.19 31.79
C ASP A 162 -14.70 -2.87 30.99
N PHE A 163 -14.85 -2.94 29.67
CA PHE A 163 -13.90 -3.57 28.75
C PHE A 163 -13.24 -2.57 27.77
N LYS A 164 -13.58 -1.28 27.85
CA LYS A 164 -12.94 -0.26 27.02
C LYS A 164 -11.49 -0.08 27.44
N SER A 165 -10.56 -0.19 26.49
CA SER A 165 -9.20 0.30 26.67
C SER A 165 -9.22 1.80 26.92
N GLN A 166 -8.29 2.25 27.77
CA GLN A 166 -8.11 3.65 28.09
C GLN A 166 -8.00 4.47 26.80
N LYS A 167 -8.80 5.54 26.69
CA LYS A 167 -8.76 6.44 25.55
C LYS A 167 -7.34 7.01 25.42
N GLU A 168 -6.74 6.84 24.25
CA GLU A 168 -5.44 7.43 23.97
C GLU A 168 -5.52 8.97 24.07
N PRO A 169 -4.49 9.62 24.61
CA PRO A 169 -4.46 11.07 24.69
C PRO A 169 -4.38 11.70 23.30
N ASP A 170 -4.95 12.89 23.15
CA ASP A 170 -5.08 13.56 21.84
C ASP A 170 -3.73 13.78 21.14
N TRP A 171 -2.64 13.99 21.89
CA TRP A 171 -1.30 14.15 21.33
C TRP A 171 -0.82 12.87 20.62
N LEU A 172 -1.12 11.70 21.19
CA LEU A 172 -0.70 10.41 20.64
C LEU A 172 -1.51 10.07 19.39
N GLY A 173 -2.82 10.33 19.43
CA GLY A 173 -3.68 10.18 18.25
C GLY A 173 -3.26 11.09 17.10
N LYS A 174 -2.94 12.37 17.37
CA LYS A 174 -2.42 13.30 16.36
C LYS A 174 -1.09 12.82 15.76
N LEU A 175 -0.17 12.35 16.60
CA LEU A 175 1.13 11.87 16.15
C LEU A 175 1.01 10.65 15.22
N LYS A 176 0.17 9.67 15.60
CA LYS A 176 -0.07 8.48 14.77
C LYS A 176 -0.79 8.81 13.46
N ASN A 177 -1.74 9.73 13.49
CA ASN A 177 -2.45 10.16 12.28
C ASN A 177 -1.58 10.96 11.31
N ASN A 178 -0.49 11.58 11.80
CA ASN A 178 0.45 12.31 10.95
C ASN A 178 1.38 11.38 10.15
N ILE A 179 1.64 10.16 10.65
CA ILE A 179 2.56 9.20 10.04
C ILE A 179 1.86 7.86 9.89
N ASN A 180 1.45 7.56 8.66
CA ASN A 180 0.88 6.27 8.33
C ASN A 180 2.01 5.24 8.19
N VAL A 181 1.94 4.14 8.94
CA VAL A 181 2.93 3.05 8.87
C VAL A 181 2.26 1.77 8.40
N ARG A 182 2.84 1.14 7.38
CA ARG A 182 2.38 -0.17 6.88
C ARG A 182 3.52 -1.18 6.87
N LEU A 183 3.32 -2.31 7.54
CA LEU A 183 4.24 -3.45 7.50
C LEU A 183 3.82 -4.45 6.42
N ILE A 184 4.79 -4.82 5.58
CA ILE A 184 4.69 -5.91 4.61
C ILE A 184 5.59 -7.05 5.09
N GLU A 185 4.96 -8.10 5.60
CA GLU A 185 5.64 -9.28 6.14
C GLU A 185 6.15 -10.22 5.03
N SER A 186 7.04 -11.14 5.40
CA SER A 186 7.58 -12.16 4.50
C SER A 186 6.51 -13.14 3.99
N GLN A 187 5.50 -13.47 4.82
CA GLN A 187 4.40 -14.38 4.48
C GLN A 187 3.16 -13.64 3.95
N ARG A 188 3.26 -13.07 2.75
CA ARG A 188 2.22 -12.18 2.17
C ARG A 188 1.14 -12.87 1.31
N LEU A 189 1.30 -14.15 0.95
CA LEU A 189 0.29 -14.86 0.13
C LEU A 189 -0.93 -15.33 0.91
N LEU A 190 -0.84 -15.41 2.24
CA LEU A 190 -1.90 -15.97 3.08
C LEU A 190 -2.82 -14.86 3.59
N ASN A 191 -3.80 -14.46 2.79
CA ASN A 191 -4.98 -13.73 3.27
C ASN A 191 -6.17 -14.68 3.35
N PHE A 192 -6.79 -14.75 4.52
CA PHE A 192 -8.03 -15.45 4.70
C PHE A 192 -9.19 -14.55 4.24
N VAL A 193 -9.59 -14.66 2.98
CA VAL A 193 -10.84 -14.04 2.50
C VAL A 193 -11.94 -15.09 2.54
N PRO A 194 -13.00 -14.94 3.35
CA PRO A 194 -14.13 -15.87 3.35
C PRO A 194 -14.99 -15.67 2.11
N ASN A 195 -15.32 -16.78 1.47
CA ASN A 195 -16.12 -16.83 0.25
C ASN A 195 -17.61 -16.67 0.58
N ARG A 196 -18.31 -15.75 -0.11
CA ARG A 196 -19.74 -15.44 0.10
C ARG A 196 -20.70 -16.36 -0.66
N ARG A 197 -20.21 -17.41 -1.33
CA ARG A 197 -21.02 -18.25 -2.23
C ARG A 197 -20.87 -19.75 -1.96
N SER A 198 -21.22 -20.19 -0.76
CA SER A 198 -21.82 -21.52 -0.61
C SER A 198 -22.78 -21.52 0.57
N LYS A 199 -24.07 -21.67 0.29
CA LYS A 199 -25.11 -21.91 1.28
C LYS A 199 -25.40 -23.42 1.42
N SER A 200 -24.48 -24.27 0.99
CA SER A 200 -24.63 -25.72 1.02
C SER A 200 -23.32 -26.34 1.51
N ASP A 201 -23.43 -27.08 2.62
CA ASP A 201 -22.50 -28.10 3.12
C ASP A 201 -21.15 -28.20 2.38
N ASP A 202 -20.15 -27.46 2.86
CA ASP A 202 -18.82 -28.05 3.02
C ASP A 202 -17.98 -27.24 4.01
N ARG A 203 -17.42 -27.92 5.02
CA ARG A 203 -16.57 -27.34 6.08
C ARG A 203 -15.13 -27.13 5.59
N THR A 204 -14.96 -26.63 4.36
CA THR A 204 -13.68 -26.23 3.81
C THR A 204 -13.73 -24.74 3.52
N SER A 205 -13.16 -23.94 4.42
CA SER A 205 -12.88 -22.53 4.16
C SER A 205 -12.08 -22.41 2.87
N SER A 206 -12.70 -22.00 1.75
CA SER A 206 -11.97 -21.80 0.50
C SER A 206 -11.08 -20.57 0.65
N MET A 207 -9.81 -20.77 1.01
CA MET A 207 -8.78 -19.73 0.97
C MET A 207 -8.72 -19.18 -0.47
N LEU A 208 -9.13 -17.94 -0.70
CA LEU A 208 -8.79 -17.26 -1.94
C LEU A 208 -7.30 -16.91 -1.87
N SER A 209 -6.56 -17.15 -2.96
CA SER A 209 -5.21 -16.59 -3.10
C SER A 209 -5.29 -15.07 -3.01
N THR A 210 -4.39 -14.44 -2.24
CA THR A 210 -4.29 -12.97 -2.12
C THR A 210 -4.24 -12.28 -3.49
N VAL A 211 -3.63 -12.94 -4.48
CA VAL A 211 -3.54 -12.45 -5.86
C VAL A 211 -4.92 -12.30 -6.49
N SER A 212 -5.81 -13.28 -6.32
CA SER A 212 -7.18 -13.21 -6.85
C SER A 212 -7.97 -12.07 -6.20
N ALA A 213 -7.80 -11.86 -4.89
CA ALA A 213 -8.44 -10.76 -4.19
C ALA A 213 -7.98 -9.39 -4.72
N TYR A 214 -6.69 -9.23 -4.99
CA TYR A 214 -6.13 -7.99 -5.56
C TYR A 214 -6.57 -7.79 -7.02
N SER A 215 -6.72 -8.88 -7.78
CA SER A 215 -7.30 -8.83 -9.13
C SER A 215 -8.72 -8.28 -9.11
N ASP A 216 -9.59 -8.83 -8.25
CA ASP A 216 -10.98 -8.39 -8.11
C ASP A 216 -11.08 -6.93 -7.65
N GLU A 217 -10.19 -6.51 -6.74
CA GLU A 217 -10.14 -5.14 -6.27
C GLU A 217 -9.72 -4.16 -7.34
N LEU A 218 -8.70 -4.50 -8.14
CA LEU A 218 -8.30 -3.66 -9.28
C LEU A 218 -9.42 -3.56 -10.30
N ALA A 219 -10.11 -4.67 -10.61
CA ALA A 219 -11.26 -4.66 -11.51
C ALA A 219 -12.33 -3.67 -11.03
N LYS A 220 -12.63 -3.68 -9.73
CA LYS A 220 -13.59 -2.75 -9.13
C LYS A 220 -13.11 -1.30 -9.21
N LEU A 221 -11.83 -1.03 -8.92
CA LEU A 221 -11.25 0.31 -9.01
C LEU A 221 -11.34 0.86 -10.45
N MET A 222 -11.03 0.03 -11.45
CA MET A 222 -11.17 0.39 -12.86
C MET A 222 -12.63 0.69 -13.20
N GLN A 223 -13.57 -0.18 -12.81
CA GLN A 223 -15.01 0.03 -13.05
C GLN A 223 -15.53 1.33 -12.45
N ASP A 224 -15.08 1.69 -11.25
CA ASP A 224 -15.49 2.93 -10.61
C ASP A 224 -14.95 4.16 -11.36
N LYS A 225 -13.72 4.08 -11.89
CA LYS A 225 -13.16 5.12 -12.79
C LYS A 225 -13.89 5.22 -14.13
N PHE A 226 -14.32 4.10 -14.71
CA PHE A 226 -15.18 4.14 -15.91
C PHE A 226 -16.55 4.79 -15.66
N LYS A 227 -17.13 4.64 -14.47
CA LYS A 227 -18.38 5.33 -14.10
C LYS A 227 -18.16 6.83 -13.95
N GLU A 228 -17.06 7.24 -13.33
CA GLU A 228 -16.66 8.65 -13.20
C GLU A 228 -16.47 9.27 -14.60
N TYR A 229 -15.71 8.62 -15.47
CA TYR A 229 -15.55 8.98 -16.88
C TYR A 229 -16.90 9.15 -17.60
N GLY A 230 -17.80 8.18 -17.47
CA GLY A 230 -19.12 8.23 -18.11
C GLY A 230 -19.97 9.41 -17.63
N THR A 231 -19.89 9.74 -16.34
CA THR A 231 -20.61 10.88 -15.75
C THR A 231 -20.07 12.21 -16.28
N ILE A 232 -18.74 12.34 -16.35
CA ILE A 232 -18.07 13.53 -16.88
C ILE A 232 -18.39 13.69 -18.37
N SER A 233 -18.29 12.62 -19.17
CA SER A 233 -18.63 12.66 -20.60
C SER A 233 -20.05 13.17 -20.82
N GLN A 234 -21.05 12.57 -20.15
CA GLN A 234 -22.45 13.01 -20.28
C GLN A 234 -22.66 14.49 -19.95
N SER A 235 -21.94 15.01 -18.95
CA SER A 235 -22.04 16.41 -18.55
C SER A 235 -21.43 17.36 -19.60
N LEU A 236 -20.28 17.00 -20.16
CA LEU A 236 -19.56 17.78 -21.16
C LEU A 236 -20.30 17.75 -22.50
N ASP A 237 -20.75 16.57 -22.93
CA ASP A 237 -21.48 16.37 -24.18
C ASP A 237 -22.81 17.16 -24.18
N ARG A 238 -23.51 17.23 -23.04
CA ARG A 238 -24.73 18.05 -22.90
C ARG A 238 -24.47 19.55 -23.06
N THR A 239 -23.30 20.02 -22.63
CA THR A 239 -22.93 21.44 -22.67
C THR A 239 -22.11 21.81 -23.90
N PHE A 240 -21.72 20.83 -24.71
CA PHE A 240 -20.87 21.00 -25.89
C PHE A 240 -21.44 22.02 -26.90
N PRO A 241 -22.71 21.93 -27.36
CA PRO A 241 -23.23 22.88 -28.34
C PRO A 241 -23.20 24.33 -27.84
N MET A 242 -23.51 24.53 -26.55
CA MET A 242 -23.47 25.86 -25.92
C MET A 242 -22.05 26.41 -25.84
N ARG A 243 -21.05 25.55 -25.61
CA ARG A 243 -19.64 25.96 -25.50
C ARG A 243 -19.04 26.30 -26.86
N VAL A 244 -19.29 25.48 -27.88
CA VAL A 244 -18.87 25.77 -29.27
C VAL A 244 -19.44 27.11 -29.75
N VAL A 245 -20.70 27.43 -29.42
CA VAL A 245 -21.33 28.70 -29.80
C VAL A 245 -20.85 29.90 -28.96
N LYS A 246 -20.53 29.69 -27.67
CA LYS A 246 -20.09 30.76 -26.77
C LYS A 246 -18.60 31.09 -26.88
N GLN A 247 -17.78 30.17 -27.35
CA GLN A 247 -16.35 30.36 -27.54
C GLN A 247 -16.16 31.29 -28.74
N GLN A 248 -16.25 32.60 -28.49
CA GLN A 248 -15.81 33.62 -29.44
C GLN A 248 -14.31 33.42 -29.62
N SER A 249 -13.88 33.24 -30.87
CA SER A 249 -12.53 33.00 -31.34
C SER A 249 -11.46 33.33 -30.30
N SER A 250 -10.86 32.29 -29.71
CA SER A 250 -9.60 32.45 -28.97
C SER A 250 -8.60 33.05 -29.97
N PRO A 251 -8.16 34.31 -29.85
CA PRO A 251 -7.30 34.92 -30.87
C PRO A 251 -5.89 34.30 -30.92
N ASP A 252 -5.57 33.43 -29.95
CA ASP A 252 -4.20 33.05 -29.60
C ASP A 252 -3.85 31.59 -29.85
N LEU A 253 -4.78 30.71 -30.26
CA LEU A 253 -4.47 29.31 -30.55
C LEU A 253 -4.08 29.16 -32.03
N THR A 254 -2.79 28.98 -32.26
CA THR A 254 -2.24 28.69 -33.58
C THR A 254 -2.67 27.28 -34.04
N GLU A 255 -2.76 27.09 -35.36
CA GLU A 255 -3.05 25.77 -35.96
C GLU A 255 -1.99 24.72 -35.56
N GLU A 256 -0.76 25.17 -35.33
CA GLU A 256 0.34 24.33 -34.87
C GLU A 256 0.15 23.87 -33.42
N GLU A 257 -0.31 24.75 -32.52
CA GLU A 257 -0.62 24.39 -31.13
C GLU A 257 -1.79 23.39 -31.06
N LEU A 258 -2.86 23.62 -31.82
CA LEU A 258 -4.01 22.70 -31.87
C LEU A 258 -3.57 21.31 -32.37
N ARG A 259 -2.70 21.27 -33.38
CA ARG A 259 -2.15 20.01 -33.89
C ARG A 259 -1.30 19.30 -32.85
N ASN A 260 -0.50 20.03 -32.07
CA ASN A 260 0.29 19.45 -30.99
C ASN A 260 -0.61 18.86 -29.90
N GLN A 261 -1.66 19.57 -29.47
CA GLN A 261 -2.61 19.05 -28.48
C GLN A 261 -3.34 17.78 -28.96
N LEU A 262 -3.74 17.74 -30.23
CA LEU A 262 -4.36 16.54 -30.81
C LEU A 262 -3.40 15.33 -30.83
N ASN A 263 -2.12 15.56 -31.15
CA ASN A 263 -1.11 14.50 -31.10
C ASN A 263 -0.88 13.99 -29.66
N GLU A 264 -0.81 14.90 -28.67
CA GLU A 264 -0.68 14.54 -27.26
C GLU A 264 -1.87 13.75 -26.74
N LEU A 265 -3.07 14.10 -27.19
CA LEU A 265 -4.32 13.40 -26.88
C LEU A 265 -4.31 11.98 -27.45
N GLU A 266 -3.91 11.80 -28.71
CA GLU A 266 -3.78 10.46 -29.31
C GLU A 266 -2.70 9.62 -28.62
N GLU A 267 -1.58 10.22 -28.20
CA GLU A 267 -0.57 9.51 -27.40
C GLU A 267 -1.14 9.08 -26.04
N THR A 268 -1.90 9.95 -25.37
CA THR A 268 -2.56 9.65 -24.10
C THR A 268 -3.58 8.53 -24.26
N ARG A 269 -4.40 8.58 -25.32
CA ARG A 269 -5.37 7.53 -25.66
C ARG A 269 -4.67 6.18 -25.90
N SER A 270 -3.59 6.19 -26.69
CA SER A 270 -2.78 5.00 -26.97
C SER A 270 -2.22 4.36 -25.71
N ARG A 271 -1.70 5.18 -24.77
CA ARG A 271 -1.22 4.71 -23.47
C ARG A 271 -2.34 4.08 -22.63
N LEU A 272 -3.52 4.72 -22.60
CA LEU A 272 -4.68 4.21 -21.86
C LEU A 272 -5.23 2.90 -22.43
N ILE A 273 -5.19 2.75 -23.75
CA ILE A 273 -5.51 1.48 -24.44
C ILE A 273 -4.51 0.40 -24.03
N GLU A 274 -3.21 0.71 -24.04
CA GLU A 274 -2.15 -0.25 -23.73
C GLU A 274 -2.24 -0.79 -22.29
N VAL A 275 -2.67 0.04 -21.34
CA VAL A 275 -2.90 -0.38 -19.95
C VAL A 275 -4.29 -1.02 -19.72
N GLY A 276 -5.13 -1.11 -20.76
CA GLY A 276 -6.46 -1.73 -20.69
C GLY A 276 -7.54 -0.86 -20.03
N LEU A 277 -7.34 0.47 -20.02
CA LEU A 277 -8.30 1.48 -19.53
C LEU A 277 -9.14 2.11 -20.64
N LEU A 278 -8.87 1.79 -21.91
CA LEU A 278 -9.72 2.13 -23.05
C LEU A 278 -9.79 0.94 -24.01
N ASP A 279 -10.91 0.82 -24.71
CA ASP A 279 -11.08 -0.19 -25.76
C ASP A 279 -10.46 0.35 -27.08
N GLN A 280 -9.90 -0.54 -27.92
CA GLN A 280 -9.43 -0.15 -29.26
C GLN A 280 -10.64 0.02 -30.18
N ASP A 281 -10.92 1.26 -30.60
CA ASP A 281 -11.88 1.50 -31.69
C ASP A 281 -11.12 1.41 -33.03
N GLU A 282 -11.56 0.52 -33.93
CA GLU A 282 -10.93 0.25 -35.24
C GLU A 282 -10.92 1.47 -36.19
N ASP A 283 -11.70 2.53 -35.91
CA ASP A 283 -11.90 3.70 -36.76
C ASP A 283 -11.24 5.00 -36.23
N SER A 284 -10.25 4.90 -35.34
CA SER A 284 -9.72 6.03 -34.56
C SER A 284 -8.65 6.90 -35.21
N GLU A 285 -8.19 6.62 -36.43
CA GLU A 285 -7.16 7.46 -37.06
C GLU A 285 -7.75 8.81 -37.50
N PHE A 286 -7.82 9.75 -36.55
CA PHE A 286 -8.20 11.14 -36.77
C PHE A 286 -7.09 11.88 -37.55
N GLN A 287 -6.90 11.54 -38.82
CA GLN A 287 -5.96 12.24 -39.71
C GLN A 287 -6.66 13.47 -40.31
N ILE A 288 -6.60 14.60 -39.61
CA ILE A 288 -7.08 15.88 -40.15
C ILE A 288 -6.13 16.32 -41.28
N GLN A 289 -6.65 16.45 -42.50
CA GLN A 289 -5.88 16.98 -43.62
C GLN A 289 -5.78 18.51 -43.53
N PRO A 290 -4.64 19.13 -43.89
CA PRO A 290 -4.38 20.57 -43.71
C PRO A 290 -5.34 21.51 -44.46
N GLN A 291 -6.19 20.99 -45.34
CA GLN A 291 -6.97 21.80 -46.27
C GLN A 291 -8.42 22.08 -45.79
N ASP A 292 -8.85 21.52 -44.64
CA ASP A 292 -10.25 21.54 -44.21
C ASP A 292 -10.53 22.35 -42.92
N ILE A 293 -9.54 23.05 -42.37
CA ILE A 293 -9.68 23.74 -41.08
C ILE A 293 -10.07 25.22 -41.29
N ASP A 294 -11.37 25.51 -41.30
CA ASP A 294 -11.87 26.88 -41.14
C ASP A 294 -11.87 27.34 -39.66
N GLU A 295 -12.03 28.64 -39.41
CA GLU A 295 -12.03 29.20 -38.04
C GLU A 295 -13.12 28.60 -37.14
N SER A 296 -14.27 28.22 -37.70
CA SER A 296 -15.32 27.49 -36.96
C SER A 296 -14.89 26.08 -36.56
N THR A 297 -14.17 25.39 -37.43
CA THR A 297 -13.63 24.06 -37.18
C THR A 297 -12.55 24.11 -36.11
N LYS A 298 -11.69 25.15 -36.11
CA LYS A 298 -10.72 25.37 -35.01
C LYS A 298 -11.40 25.52 -33.66
N ASN A 299 -12.44 26.35 -33.58
CA ASN A 299 -13.16 26.55 -32.33
C ASN A 299 -13.84 25.27 -31.83
N ALA A 300 -14.45 24.48 -32.73
CA ALA A 300 -15.06 23.21 -32.37
C ALA A 300 -14.02 22.16 -31.93
N LEU A 301 -12.87 22.08 -32.62
CA LEU A 301 -11.78 21.18 -32.28
C LEU A 301 -11.13 21.55 -30.94
N SER A 302 -10.94 22.84 -30.64
CA SER A 302 -10.42 23.28 -29.34
C SER A 302 -11.35 22.87 -28.19
N VAL A 303 -12.67 23.07 -28.34
CA VAL A 303 -13.64 22.60 -27.33
C VAL A 303 -13.59 21.07 -27.17
N TYR A 304 -13.44 20.36 -28.29
CA TYR A 304 -13.33 18.90 -28.29
C TYR A 304 -12.07 18.42 -27.56
N VAL A 305 -10.91 19.02 -27.84
CA VAL A 305 -9.64 18.70 -27.17
C VAL A 305 -9.78 18.92 -25.66
N ASP A 306 -10.24 20.10 -25.23
CA ASP A 306 -10.44 20.43 -23.82
C ASP A 306 -11.40 19.43 -23.12
N ASP A 307 -12.41 18.96 -23.84
CA ASP A 307 -13.38 18.00 -23.31
C ASP A 307 -12.77 16.62 -23.16
N VAL A 308 -12.04 16.15 -24.17
CA VAL A 308 -11.40 14.84 -24.13
C VAL A 308 -10.30 14.82 -23.08
N GLU A 309 -9.48 15.86 -22.97
CA GLU A 309 -8.47 15.96 -21.91
C GLU A 309 -9.11 15.80 -20.51
N LYS A 310 -10.20 16.53 -20.23
CA LYS A 310 -10.93 16.41 -18.95
C LYS A 310 -11.53 15.02 -18.74
N LYS A 311 -12.01 14.37 -19.80
CA LYS A 311 -12.53 13.01 -19.72
C LYS A 311 -11.41 12.03 -19.40
N LEU A 312 -10.27 12.12 -20.10
CA LEU A 312 -9.14 11.19 -19.94
C LEU A 312 -8.40 11.40 -18.61
N ASP A 313 -8.40 12.61 -18.05
CA ASP A 313 -7.70 12.92 -16.80
C ASP A 313 -8.17 12.08 -15.60
N VAL A 314 -9.42 11.61 -15.64
CA VAL A 314 -10.00 10.66 -14.66
C VAL A 314 -9.13 9.42 -14.48
N PHE A 315 -8.44 8.99 -15.54
CA PHE A 315 -7.62 7.79 -15.56
C PHE A 315 -6.14 8.05 -15.25
N THR A 316 -5.66 9.29 -15.24
CA THR A 316 -4.21 9.61 -15.15
C THR A 316 -3.54 8.93 -13.95
N GLU A 317 -4.14 9.03 -12.76
CA GLU A 317 -3.57 8.47 -11.53
C GLU A 317 -3.52 6.92 -11.56
N ILE A 318 -4.61 6.28 -11.98
CA ILE A 318 -4.68 4.81 -12.04
C ILE A 318 -3.80 4.26 -13.17
N ALA A 319 -3.75 4.95 -14.31
CA ALA A 319 -2.96 4.57 -15.47
C ALA A 319 -1.46 4.58 -15.17
N THR A 320 -0.95 5.61 -14.49
CA THR A 320 0.46 5.70 -14.10
C THR A 320 0.87 4.55 -13.17
N LYS A 321 0.04 4.22 -12.16
CA LYS A 321 0.25 3.09 -11.26
C LYS A 321 0.19 1.74 -11.99
N ILE A 322 -0.82 1.51 -12.83
CA ILE A 322 -0.96 0.27 -13.62
C ILE A 322 0.21 0.11 -14.58
N ASN A 323 0.63 1.19 -15.26
CA ASN A 323 1.74 1.14 -16.20
C ASN A 323 3.07 0.76 -15.51
N LEU A 324 3.35 1.36 -14.34
CA LEU A 324 4.53 1.01 -13.56
C LEU A 324 4.48 -0.45 -13.10
N LEU A 325 3.33 -0.92 -12.60
CA LEU A 325 3.14 -2.33 -12.25
C LEU A 325 3.38 -3.25 -13.47
N LYS A 326 2.79 -2.92 -14.63
CA LYS A 326 2.95 -3.66 -15.89
C LYS A 326 4.42 -3.77 -16.28
N LYS A 327 5.13 -2.65 -16.28
CA LYS A 327 6.55 -2.54 -16.64
C LYS A 327 7.42 -3.42 -15.75
N ILE A 328 7.28 -3.31 -14.42
CA ILE A 328 8.10 -4.07 -13.48
C ILE A 328 7.81 -5.58 -13.61
N ILE A 329 6.54 -5.97 -13.65
CA ILE A 329 6.15 -7.39 -13.74
C ILE A 329 6.60 -8.01 -15.07
N ASN A 330 6.35 -7.36 -16.20
CA ASN A 330 6.72 -7.92 -17.51
C ASN A 330 8.24 -7.97 -17.73
N ASN A 331 9.02 -7.10 -17.09
CA ASN A 331 10.47 -7.21 -17.09
C ASN A 331 10.98 -8.42 -16.29
N LYS A 332 10.24 -8.83 -15.25
CA LYS A 332 10.64 -9.91 -14.34
C LYS A 332 10.13 -11.28 -14.77
N PHE A 333 8.88 -11.37 -15.21
CA PHE A 333 8.22 -12.63 -15.50
C PHE A 333 8.68 -13.15 -16.86
N SER A 334 9.22 -14.36 -16.88
CA SER A 334 9.63 -14.99 -18.14
C SER A 334 8.42 -15.69 -18.78
N TYR A 335 8.25 -15.48 -20.09
CA TYR A 335 7.25 -16.18 -20.92
C TYR A 335 5.78 -15.86 -20.61
N LYS A 336 5.51 -14.92 -19.72
CA LYS A 336 4.19 -14.47 -19.32
C LYS A 336 4.11 -12.96 -19.38
N GLU A 337 2.97 -12.46 -19.81
CA GLU A 337 2.68 -11.03 -19.77
C GLU A 337 1.45 -10.76 -18.93
N ILE A 338 1.52 -9.72 -18.10
CA ILE A 338 0.36 -9.16 -17.41
C ILE A 338 -0.27 -8.06 -18.26
N ASN A 339 -1.59 -8.14 -18.37
CA ASN A 339 -2.46 -7.11 -18.91
C ASN A 339 -3.63 -6.90 -17.94
N PHE A 340 -4.38 -5.81 -18.12
CA PHE A 340 -5.42 -5.42 -17.18
C PHE A 340 -6.77 -5.28 -17.86
N SER A 341 -7.83 -5.32 -17.05
CA SER A 341 -9.20 -5.27 -17.53
C SER A 341 -10.20 -4.85 -16.48
N LYS A 342 -11.23 -4.12 -16.92
CA LYS A 342 -12.35 -3.75 -16.07
C LYS A 342 -13.17 -4.95 -15.57
N GLU A 343 -13.19 -6.08 -16.28
CA GLU A 343 -13.98 -7.25 -15.86
C GLU A 343 -13.26 -8.14 -14.84
N LYS A 344 -11.96 -8.40 -15.05
CA LYS A 344 -11.20 -9.39 -14.27
C LYS A 344 -10.04 -8.83 -13.46
N GLY A 345 -9.65 -7.57 -13.69
CA GLY A 345 -8.42 -7.01 -13.14
C GLY A 345 -7.23 -7.58 -13.90
N PHE A 346 -6.43 -8.43 -13.26
CA PHE A 346 -5.27 -9.08 -13.88
C PHE A 346 -5.68 -10.11 -14.94
N ARG A 347 -5.08 -10.02 -16.12
CA ARG A 347 -5.12 -11.03 -17.19
C ARG A 347 -3.70 -11.42 -17.53
N PHE A 348 -3.38 -12.70 -17.32
CA PHE A 348 -2.08 -13.24 -17.69
C PHE A 348 -2.18 -13.97 -19.02
N THR A 349 -1.24 -13.72 -19.91
CA THR A 349 -1.13 -14.44 -21.19
C THR A 349 0.23 -15.12 -21.31
N THR A 350 0.23 -16.36 -21.81
CA THR A 350 1.47 -17.05 -22.18
C THR A 350 1.90 -16.64 -23.59
N LEU A 351 3.20 -16.42 -23.76
CA LEU A 351 3.81 -16.10 -25.06
C LEU A 351 3.97 -17.34 -25.95
N TYR A 352 3.78 -18.55 -25.41
CA TYR A 352 3.92 -19.80 -26.16
C TYR A 352 2.56 -20.40 -26.54
N LYS A 353 2.37 -20.69 -27.84
CA LYS A 353 1.27 -21.54 -28.31
C LYS A 353 1.67 -23.01 -28.14
N SER A 354 1.17 -23.65 -27.08
CA SER A 354 1.27 -25.11 -26.97
C SER A 354 0.24 -25.76 -27.88
N SER A 355 0.63 -26.83 -28.58
CA SER A 355 -0.29 -27.71 -29.33
C SER A 355 -1.25 -28.50 -28.43
N LEU A 356 -1.09 -28.40 -27.10
CA LEU A 356 -1.87 -29.15 -26.09
C LEU A 356 -2.93 -28.30 -25.38
N SER A 357 -2.99 -26.98 -25.60
CA SER A 357 -3.98 -26.10 -24.96
C SER A 357 -4.22 -24.82 -25.78
N ASP A 358 -5.44 -24.62 -26.26
CA ASP A 358 -5.85 -23.41 -27.00
C ASP A 358 -5.95 -22.15 -26.12
N SER A 359 -6.01 -22.32 -24.79
CA SER A 359 -6.13 -21.19 -23.87
C SER A 359 -4.78 -20.51 -23.64
N LYS A 360 -4.58 -19.36 -24.31
CA LYS A 360 -3.46 -18.45 -24.03
C LYS A 360 -3.53 -17.77 -22.65
N THR A 361 -4.67 -17.81 -21.98
CA THR A 361 -4.92 -17.06 -20.75
C THR A 361 -4.71 -17.92 -19.50
N LEU A 362 -3.98 -17.39 -18.53
CA LEU A 362 -3.73 -18.02 -17.23
C LEU A 362 -4.56 -17.35 -16.12
N SER A 363 -4.99 -18.12 -15.14
CA SER A 363 -5.56 -17.58 -13.90
C SER A 363 -4.45 -16.96 -13.05
N PRO A 364 -4.73 -15.91 -12.25
CA PRO A 364 -3.75 -15.38 -11.30
C PRO A 364 -3.22 -16.42 -10.31
N THR A 365 -3.99 -17.49 -10.05
CA THR A 365 -3.59 -18.63 -9.21
C THR A 365 -2.59 -19.57 -9.86
N ASP A 366 -2.45 -19.52 -11.19
CA ASP A 366 -1.55 -20.41 -11.96
C ASP A 366 -0.11 -19.88 -11.99
N LEU A 367 0.13 -18.69 -11.44
CA LEU A 367 1.46 -18.14 -11.23
C LEU A 367 2.24 -18.96 -10.20
N SER A 368 3.56 -19.03 -10.35
CA SER A 368 4.45 -19.60 -9.33
C SER A 368 4.35 -18.80 -8.02
N SER A 369 4.66 -19.41 -6.89
CA SER A 369 4.60 -18.72 -5.59
C SER A 369 5.48 -17.46 -5.57
N GLY A 370 6.68 -17.48 -6.17
CA GLY A 370 7.54 -16.29 -6.26
C GLY A 370 6.92 -15.16 -7.08
N GLU A 371 6.34 -15.48 -8.24
CA GLU A 371 5.59 -14.51 -9.07
C GLU A 371 4.40 -13.92 -8.30
N GLN A 372 3.66 -14.75 -7.57
CA GLN A 372 2.54 -14.27 -6.75
C GLN A 372 3.00 -13.33 -5.65
N HIS A 373 4.09 -13.64 -4.94
CA HIS A 373 4.60 -12.78 -3.86
C HIS A 373 5.08 -11.43 -4.38
N GLU A 374 5.76 -11.43 -5.53
CA GLU A 374 6.24 -10.21 -6.18
C GLU A 374 5.07 -9.31 -6.59
N LEU A 375 4.06 -9.90 -7.26
CA LEU A 375 2.87 -9.17 -7.66
C LEU A 375 2.10 -8.60 -6.46
N VAL A 376 1.95 -9.37 -5.38
CA VAL A 376 1.30 -8.91 -4.15
C VAL A 376 2.07 -7.74 -3.53
N LEU A 377 3.39 -7.84 -3.42
CA LEU A 377 4.23 -6.78 -2.86
C LEU A 377 4.12 -5.48 -3.67
N LEU A 378 4.29 -5.55 -4.99
CA LEU A 378 4.21 -4.38 -5.87
C LEU A 378 2.80 -3.76 -5.88
N TYR A 379 1.75 -4.60 -5.87
CA TYR A 379 0.38 -4.12 -5.79
C TYR A 379 0.09 -3.40 -4.47
N GLU A 380 0.59 -3.93 -3.35
CA GLU A 380 0.44 -3.25 -2.06
C GLU A 380 1.09 -1.87 -2.08
N LEU A 381 2.33 -1.79 -2.54
CA LEU A 381 3.07 -0.53 -2.60
C LEU A 381 2.37 0.52 -3.47
N LEU A 382 1.78 0.12 -4.61
CA LEU A 382 1.19 1.06 -5.57
C LEU A 382 -0.27 1.42 -5.27
N PHE A 383 -1.07 0.49 -4.74
CA PHE A 383 -2.53 0.64 -4.64
C PHE A 383 -3.06 0.63 -3.20
N LYS A 384 -2.31 0.09 -2.23
CA LYS A 384 -2.78 -0.05 -0.84
C LYS A 384 -2.21 0.97 0.13
N VAL A 385 -1.10 1.61 -0.25
CA VAL A 385 -0.41 2.57 0.62
C VAL A 385 -0.80 3.99 0.23
N GLN A 386 -1.12 4.79 1.23
CA GLN A 386 -1.41 6.21 1.05
C GLN A 386 -0.09 6.98 0.81
N PRO A 387 -0.10 8.07 0.03
CA PRO A 387 1.08 8.92 -0.14
C PRO A 387 1.62 9.43 1.21
N ASN A 388 2.94 9.59 1.30
CA ASN A 388 3.68 10.00 2.50
C ASN A 388 3.55 9.02 3.69
N SER A 389 3.35 7.74 3.41
CA SER A 389 3.43 6.68 4.42
C SER A 389 4.84 6.12 4.51
N LEU A 390 5.20 5.62 5.69
CA LEU A 390 6.38 4.78 5.89
C LEU A 390 5.99 3.30 5.71
N VAL A 391 6.60 2.65 4.72
CA VAL A 391 6.43 1.22 4.46
C VAL A 391 7.61 0.45 5.05
N LEU A 392 7.28 -0.55 5.86
CA LEU A 392 8.24 -1.47 6.45
C LEU A 392 8.19 -2.77 5.65
N ILE A 393 9.31 -3.19 5.07
CA ILE A 393 9.38 -4.43 4.28
C ILE A 393 10.32 -5.40 4.98
N ASP A 394 9.82 -6.58 5.34
CA ASP A 394 10.61 -7.61 6.01
C ASP A 394 10.95 -8.78 5.08
N GLU A 395 12.24 -9.09 4.98
CA GLU A 395 12.83 -10.21 4.25
C GLU A 395 12.20 -10.45 2.87
N PRO A 396 12.17 -9.45 1.96
CA PRO A 396 11.58 -9.64 0.63
C PRO A 396 12.29 -10.73 -0.18
N GLU A 397 13.58 -10.99 0.08
CA GLU A 397 14.38 -12.03 -0.60
C GLU A 397 13.82 -13.44 -0.47
N LEU A 398 13.06 -13.75 0.60
CA LEU A 398 12.54 -15.10 0.85
C LEU A 398 11.62 -15.61 -0.26
N SER A 399 11.01 -14.71 -1.03
CA SER A 399 10.12 -15.07 -2.13
C SER A 399 10.66 -14.71 -3.51
N LEU A 400 11.84 -14.09 -3.61
CA LEU A 400 12.35 -13.53 -4.85
C LEU A 400 13.47 -14.38 -5.44
N HIS A 401 13.38 -14.63 -6.75
CA HIS A 401 14.50 -15.16 -7.51
C HIS A 401 15.68 -14.18 -7.47
N VAL A 402 16.92 -14.68 -7.43
CA VAL A 402 18.14 -13.87 -7.27
C VAL A 402 18.23 -12.75 -8.31
N GLY A 403 17.89 -13.05 -9.58
CA GLY A 403 17.87 -12.04 -10.64
C GLY A 403 16.91 -10.85 -10.37
N TRP A 404 15.82 -11.07 -9.63
CA TRP A 404 14.88 -10.01 -9.25
C TRP A 404 15.34 -9.26 -8.00
N GLN A 405 16.11 -9.89 -7.11
CA GLN A 405 16.73 -9.22 -5.96
C GLN A 405 17.67 -8.11 -6.43
N VAL A 406 18.46 -8.38 -7.47
CA VAL A 406 19.41 -7.41 -8.09
C VAL A 406 18.72 -6.13 -8.58
N GLN A 407 17.47 -6.22 -9.02
CA GLN A 407 16.69 -5.07 -9.53
C GLN A 407 15.81 -4.42 -8.47
N PHE A 408 15.66 -5.06 -7.30
CA PHE A 408 14.64 -4.73 -6.31
C PHE A 408 14.71 -3.27 -5.82
N LEU A 409 15.91 -2.79 -5.45
CA LEU A 409 16.06 -1.40 -4.99
C LEU A 409 15.74 -0.38 -6.11
N LYS A 410 16.04 -0.69 -7.37
CA LYS A 410 15.70 0.19 -8.50
C LYS A 410 14.20 0.28 -8.69
N ASP A 411 13.50 -0.85 -8.60
CA ASP A 411 12.04 -0.88 -8.66
C ASP A 411 11.42 -0.08 -7.51
N LEU A 412 11.93 -0.24 -6.28
CA LEU A 412 11.49 0.55 -5.12
C LEU A 412 11.74 2.04 -5.31
N GLN A 413 12.83 2.45 -5.96
CA GLN A 413 13.08 3.86 -6.28
C GLN A 413 12.08 4.43 -7.29
N GLU A 414 11.67 3.65 -8.30
CA GLU A 414 10.61 4.08 -9.22
C GLU A 414 9.26 4.24 -8.47
N ILE A 415 8.95 3.29 -7.58
CA ILE A 415 7.71 3.28 -6.80
C ILE A 415 7.67 4.42 -5.78
N THR A 416 8.74 4.64 -5.01
CA THR A 416 8.81 5.72 -4.00
C THR A 416 8.68 7.10 -4.61
N LYS A 417 9.23 7.30 -5.82
CA LYS A 417 9.06 8.55 -6.58
C LYS A 417 7.61 8.77 -7.02
N LEU A 418 6.94 7.73 -7.54
CA LEU A 418 5.57 7.81 -8.03
C LEU A 418 4.54 7.91 -6.89
N ALA A 419 4.65 7.07 -5.87
CA ALA A 419 3.68 6.97 -4.78
C ALA A 419 4.03 7.84 -3.55
N HIS A 420 5.16 8.55 -3.60
CA HIS A 420 5.66 9.40 -2.51
C HIS A 420 5.78 8.67 -1.18
N LEU A 421 6.43 7.51 -1.17
CA LEU A 421 6.59 6.66 0.01
C LEU A 421 7.98 6.79 0.61
N ASP A 422 8.09 6.55 1.92
CA ASP A 422 9.34 6.29 2.61
C ASP A 422 9.41 4.79 2.90
N ILE A 423 10.57 4.14 2.70
CA ILE A 423 10.74 2.69 2.89
C ILE A 423 11.84 2.41 3.91
N LEU A 424 11.51 1.57 4.90
CA LEU A 424 12.48 0.91 5.76
C LEU A 424 12.48 -0.58 5.46
N LEU A 425 13.53 -1.05 4.81
CA LEU A 425 13.69 -2.42 4.33
C LEU A 425 14.62 -3.20 5.26
N ALA A 426 14.16 -4.33 5.79
CA ALA A 426 15.00 -5.32 6.45
C ALA A 426 15.37 -6.45 5.50
N THR A 427 16.68 -6.67 5.30
CA THR A 427 17.15 -7.76 4.45
C THR A 427 18.44 -8.38 4.98
N HIS A 428 18.65 -9.63 4.61
CA HIS A 428 19.89 -10.39 4.75
C HIS A 428 20.64 -10.53 3.44
N SER A 429 20.03 -10.16 2.31
CA SER A 429 20.54 -10.42 0.98
C SER A 429 21.47 -9.31 0.48
N PRO A 430 22.76 -9.60 0.26
CA PRO A 430 23.64 -8.68 -0.46
C PRO A 430 23.16 -8.45 -1.90
N ASP A 431 22.46 -9.42 -2.49
CA ASP A 431 21.92 -9.30 -3.86
C ASP A 431 20.81 -8.25 -3.95
N ILE A 432 20.15 -7.90 -2.84
CA ILE A 432 19.22 -6.76 -2.81
C ILE A 432 19.99 -5.44 -2.70
N ILE A 433 21.03 -5.40 -1.86
CA ILE A 433 21.81 -4.17 -1.60
C ILE A 433 22.60 -3.75 -2.84
N GLN A 434 23.19 -4.70 -3.56
CA GLN A 434 24.04 -4.45 -4.74
C GLN A 434 25.13 -3.41 -4.45
N ASP A 435 25.14 -2.32 -5.21
CA ASP A 435 26.06 -1.19 -5.11
C ASP A 435 25.55 -0.07 -4.20
N ARG A 436 24.32 -0.19 -3.67
CA ARG A 436 23.66 0.85 -2.86
C ARG A 436 23.90 0.71 -1.35
N TRP A 437 25.16 0.49 -0.98
CA TRP A 437 25.58 0.45 0.44
C TRP A 437 25.41 1.80 1.14
N ASP A 438 25.33 2.90 0.39
CA ASP A 438 24.99 4.24 0.88
C ASP A 438 23.62 4.31 1.55
N LEU A 439 22.70 3.41 1.20
CA LEU A 439 21.35 3.32 1.79
C LEU A 439 21.30 2.46 3.05
N THR A 440 22.42 1.83 3.43
CA THR A 440 22.41 0.76 4.42
C THR A 440 22.76 1.22 5.84
N VAL A 441 22.13 0.59 6.82
CA VAL A 441 22.48 0.69 8.23
C VAL A 441 22.75 -0.72 8.76
N GLU A 442 23.99 -0.96 9.15
CA GLU A 442 24.40 -2.24 9.74
C GLU A 442 23.94 -2.34 11.20
N LEU A 443 23.16 -3.37 11.52
CA LEU A 443 22.87 -3.75 12.89
C LEU A 443 24.06 -4.51 13.48
N LYS A 444 24.71 -3.90 14.46
CA LYS A 444 25.91 -4.45 15.13
C LYS A 444 25.57 -5.12 16.45
N GLY A 445 26.38 -6.11 16.81
CA GLY A 445 26.27 -6.87 18.05
C GLY A 445 27.50 -6.71 18.91
N LEU A 446 27.42 -7.13 20.17
CA LEU A 446 28.59 -7.31 21.00
C LEU A 446 29.45 -8.40 20.35
N GLY A 447 30.69 -8.07 20.00
CA GLY A 447 31.64 -9.02 19.40
C GLY A 447 31.76 -10.26 20.30
N LYS A 448 31.76 -11.45 19.68
CA LYS A 448 32.00 -12.71 20.39
C LYS A 448 33.43 -12.85 20.85
#